data_AF-A0A101RM65-F1
#
_entry.id   AF-A0A101RM65-F1
#
_cell.length_a   1.000
_cell.length_b   1.000
_cell.length_c   1.000
_cell.angle_alpha   90.00
_cell.angle_beta   90.00
_cell.angle_gamma   90.00
#
_symmetry.space_group_name_H-M   'P 1'
#
loop_
_entity.id
_entity.type
_entity.pdbx_description
1 polymer ?
#
loop_
_entity_poly.entity_id
_entity_poly.type
_entity_poly.pdbx_seq_one_letter_code
_entity_poly.pdbx_strand_id
1 'polypeptide(L)'
;MTIRKIVSGWSAFAAIGIVVASAPSAAAEPAVHGCAYPRVCFYLTEAQWNANSPTAAYQDADYNQTLGSNSKGADVVYNSRNDDTVLLRVGSTNNAICLNPNGAVDNDASVTVTAIRIRSTPAKCSGIFETWPSS
;
A
#
# COMPACT_ATOMS: atom_id res chain seq x y z
N MET A 1 -7.20 9.99 83.16
CA MET A 1 -8.14 8.86 83.13
C MET A 1 -9.48 9.34 82.56
N THR A 2 -9.69 9.20 81.24
CA THR A 2 -10.99 9.23 80.51
C THR A 2 -10.70 8.94 79.02
N ILE A 3 -10.80 7.68 78.56
CA ILE A 3 -11.89 7.04 77.79
C ILE A 3 -11.96 7.41 76.29
N ARG A 4 -11.43 6.48 75.47
CA ARG A 4 -11.89 5.86 74.19
C ARG A 4 -12.70 6.69 73.17
N LYS A 5 -12.34 6.54 71.88
CA LYS A 5 -13.21 5.96 70.83
C LYS A 5 -12.41 5.60 69.56
N ILE A 6 -12.52 4.33 69.18
CA ILE A 6 -12.02 3.73 67.93
C ILE A 6 -13.11 3.93 66.88
N VAL A 7 -12.77 4.40 65.67
CA VAL A 7 -13.67 4.29 64.52
C VAL A 7 -12.89 3.70 63.35
N SER A 8 -13.22 2.45 63.08
CA SER A 8 -12.88 1.69 61.87
C SER A 8 -13.57 2.34 60.68
N GLY A 9 -12.80 2.92 59.75
CA GLY A 9 -13.29 3.38 58.45
C GLY A 9 -12.75 2.47 57.35
N TRP A 10 -13.61 1.62 56.79
CA TRP A 10 -13.32 0.87 55.57
C TRP A 10 -13.46 1.82 54.37
N SER A 11 -12.35 2.20 53.75
CA SER A 11 -12.38 2.89 52.46
C SER A 11 -12.63 1.86 51.36
N ALA A 12 -13.86 1.84 50.84
CA ALA A 12 -14.19 1.13 49.61
C ALA A 12 -13.50 1.84 48.43
N PHE A 13 -12.53 1.16 47.80
CA PHE A 13 -11.98 1.60 46.53
C PHE A 13 -13.00 1.27 45.43
N ALA A 14 -13.67 2.29 44.91
CA ALA A 14 -14.49 2.17 43.71
C ALA A 14 -13.56 1.94 42.50
N ALA A 15 -13.42 0.68 42.07
CA ALA A 15 -12.74 0.33 40.84
C ALA A 15 -13.59 0.80 39.65
N ILE A 16 -13.25 1.95 39.08
CA ILE A 16 -13.76 2.37 37.77
C ILE A 16 -13.09 1.45 36.74
N GLY A 17 -13.82 0.42 36.31
CA GLY A 17 -13.39 -0.48 35.24
C GLY A 17 -13.29 0.31 33.94
N ILE A 18 -12.07 0.61 33.51
CA ILE A 18 -11.79 1.09 32.16
C ILE A 18 -12.05 -0.10 31.24
N VAL A 19 -13.17 -0.11 30.54
CA VAL A 19 -13.44 -1.07 29.48
C VAL A 19 -12.52 -0.70 28.32
N VAL A 20 -11.33 -1.32 28.26
CA VAL A 20 -10.45 -1.22 27.11
C VAL A 20 -11.16 -1.98 25.99
N ALA A 21 -11.90 -1.27 25.14
CA ALA A 21 -12.43 -1.83 23.91
C ALA A 21 -11.23 -2.29 23.07
N SER A 22 -10.97 -3.59 23.05
CA SER A 22 -10.01 -4.21 22.15
C SER A 22 -10.52 -3.97 20.74
N ALA A 23 -9.92 -3.00 20.04
CA ALA A 23 -10.13 -2.86 18.60
C ALA A 23 -9.80 -4.20 17.95
N PRO A 24 -10.62 -4.69 17.00
CA PRO A 24 -10.28 -5.92 16.29
C PRO A 24 -8.90 -5.74 15.65
N SER A 25 -8.03 -6.74 15.83
CA SER A 25 -6.77 -6.80 15.10
C SER A 25 -7.10 -6.79 13.62
N ALA A 26 -6.76 -5.71 12.91
CA ALA A 26 -6.84 -5.68 11.46
C ALA A 26 -5.93 -6.80 10.94
N ALA A 27 -6.53 -7.87 10.41
CA ALA A 27 -5.77 -8.93 9.77
C ALA A 27 -5.14 -8.32 8.51
N ALA A 28 -3.81 -8.32 8.45
CA ALA A 28 -3.13 -7.94 7.22
C ALA A 28 -3.50 -8.94 6.13
N GLU A 29 -3.94 -8.44 4.96
CA GLU A 29 -4.21 -9.30 3.83
C GLU A 29 -2.93 -10.04 3.42
N PRO A 30 -3.01 -11.31 2.99
CA PRO A 30 -1.85 -12.05 2.51
C PRO A 30 -1.17 -11.29 1.37
N ALA A 31 0.15 -11.14 1.44
CA ALA A 31 0.91 -10.48 0.39
C ALA A 31 0.91 -11.35 -0.88
N VAL A 32 0.27 -10.87 -1.95
CA VAL A 32 0.25 -11.53 -3.25
C VAL A 32 1.54 -11.19 -3.98
N HIS A 33 2.28 -12.21 -4.42
CA HIS A 33 3.64 -12.07 -4.97
C HIS A 33 4.64 -11.38 -4.02
N GLY A 34 4.40 -11.42 -2.71
CA GLY A 34 5.20 -10.66 -1.73
C GLY A 34 4.88 -9.17 -1.70
N CYS A 35 3.87 -8.73 -2.46
CA CYS A 35 3.34 -7.37 -2.43
C CYS A 35 2.21 -7.25 -1.40
N ALA A 36 2.49 -6.59 -0.28
CA ALA A 36 1.50 -6.31 0.75
C ALA A 36 0.58 -5.15 0.34
N TYR A 37 -0.73 -5.30 0.57
CA TYR A 37 -1.69 -4.21 0.47
C TYR A 37 -1.34 -3.07 1.45
N PRO A 38 -1.50 -1.77 1.08
CA PRO A 38 -1.98 -1.21 -0.18
C PRO A 38 -0.84 -0.70 -1.09
N ARG A 39 0.07 -1.58 -1.55
CA ARG A 39 1.25 -1.19 -2.33
C ARG A 39 1.16 -1.52 -3.82
N VAL A 40 1.96 -0.82 -4.59
CA VAL A 40 2.32 -1.19 -5.96
C VAL A 40 3.76 -1.64 -5.94
N CYS A 41 4.00 -2.90 -6.30
CA CYS A 41 5.30 -3.52 -6.21
C CYS A 41 5.93 -3.72 -7.57
N PHE A 42 7.24 -3.51 -7.62
CA PHE A 42 8.06 -3.58 -8.82
C PHE A 42 9.04 -4.73 -8.71
N TYR A 43 9.21 -5.47 -9.79
CA TYR A 43 10.13 -6.59 -9.91
C TYR A 43 11.00 -6.33 -11.13
N LEU A 44 12.29 -6.11 -10.91
CA LEU A 44 13.23 -5.86 -12.01
C LEU A 44 13.40 -7.06 -12.94
N THR A 45 13.07 -8.27 -12.46
CA THR A 45 13.11 -9.48 -13.28
C THR A 45 11.91 -10.39 -13.02
N GLU A 46 11.54 -11.19 -14.02
CA GLU A 46 10.54 -12.26 -13.85
C GLU A 46 10.94 -13.27 -12.76
N ALA A 47 12.25 -13.51 -12.57
CA ALA A 47 12.74 -14.36 -11.49
C ALA A 47 12.37 -13.80 -10.10
N GLN A 48 12.40 -12.48 -9.92
CA GLN A 48 11.99 -11.83 -8.67
C GLN A 48 10.48 -11.90 -8.44
N TRP A 49 9.69 -11.80 -9.52
CA TRP A 49 8.25 -12.03 -9.47
C TRP A 49 7.92 -13.45 -8.96
N ASN A 50 8.53 -14.46 -9.57
CA ASN A 50 8.35 -15.86 -9.19
C ASN A 50 8.87 -16.18 -7.78
N ALA A 51 9.88 -15.45 -7.31
CA ALA A 51 10.42 -15.56 -5.96
C ALA A 51 9.64 -14.77 -4.90
N ASN A 52 8.55 -14.08 -5.27
CA ASN A 52 7.77 -13.19 -4.39
C ASN A 52 8.65 -12.12 -3.70
N SER A 53 9.64 -11.59 -4.42
CA SER A 53 10.68 -10.72 -3.88
C SER A 53 10.69 -9.37 -4.61
N PRO A 54 9.75 -8.45 -4.29
CA PRO A 54 9.72 -7.15 -4.92
C PRO A 54 10.97 -6.33 -4.61
N THR A 55 11.45 -5.61 -5.61
CA THR A 55 12.64 -4.74 -5.53
C THR A 55 12.34 -3.34 -5.02
N ALA A 56 11.10 -2.87 -5.22
CA ALA A 56 10.60 -1.62 -4.69
C ALA A 56 9.09 -1.67 -4.53
N ALA A 57 8.56 -0.79 -3.69
CA ALA A 57 7.14 -0.63 -3.49
C ALA A 57 6.77 0.84 -3.27
N TYR A 58 5.61 1.24 -3.81
CA TYR A 58 5.05 2.58 -3.70
C TYR A 58 3.63 2.49 -3.17
N GLN A 59 3.20 3.44 -2.34
CA GLN A 59 1.86 3.43 -1.74
C GLN A 59 1.17 4.80 -1.76
N ASP A 60 1.94 5.87 -1.95
CA ASP A 60 1.42 7.22 -1.86
C ASP A 60 0.68 7.56 -3.16
N ALA A 61 -0.51 8.14 -3.03
CA ALA A 61 -1.45 8.33 -4.12
C ALA A 61 -1.53 9.79 -4.59
N ASP A 62 -2.05 9.96 -5.79
CA ASP A 62 -2.48 11.23 -6.40
C ASP A 62 -1.36 12.25 -6.70
N TYR A 63 -0.13 11.77 -6.89
CA TYR A 63 0.95 12.54 -7.50
C TYR A 63 1.92 11.66 -8.32
N ASN A 64 2.67 12.32 -9.20
CA ASN A 64 3.67 11.66 -10.04
C ASN A 64 4.96 11.38 -9.25
N GLN A 65 5.37 10.12 -9.23
CA GLN A 65 6.57 9.65 -8.55
C GLN A 65 7.58 9.14 -9.57
N THR A 66 8.81 9.66 -9.55
CA THR A 66 9.89 9.16 -10.40
C THR A 66 10.45 7.86 -9.83
N LEU A 67 10.62 6.87 -10.70
CA LEU A 67 11.15 5.56 -10.30
C LEU A 67 12.67 5.62 -10.12
N GLY A 68 13.13 5.05 -9.00
CA GLY A 68 14.56 4.85 -8.71
C GLY A 68 15.13 3.60 -9.38
N SER A 69 16.42 3.33 -9.16
CA SER A 69 17.16 2.20 -9.74
C SER A 69 16.54 0.82 -9.47
N ASN A 70 15.82 0.67 -8.35
CA ASN A 70 15.18 -0.59 -7.96
C ASN A 70 13.75 -0.77 -8.52
N SER A 71 13.34 0.07 -9.47
CA SER A 71 11.96 0.07 -10.00
C SER A 71 11.86 0.53 -11.45
N LYS A 72 12.77 1.41 -11.87
CA LYS A 72 12.84 1.88 -13.25
C LYS A 72 13.17 0.71 -14.17
N GLY A 73 12.37 0.53 -15.22
CA GLY A 73 12.50 -0.58 -16.14
C GLY A 73 12.17 -1.94 -15.53
N ALA A 74 11.29 -1.99 -14.53
CA ALA A 74 10.81 -3.25 -13.99
C ALA A 74 10.13 -4.11 -15.05
N ASP A 75 10.51 -5.38 -15.13
CA ASP A 75 9.84 -6.40 -15.96
C ASP A 75 8.39 -6.56 -15.52
N VAL A 76 8.15 -6.76 -14.22
CA VAL A 76 6.79 -6.95 -13.70
C VAL A 76 6.42 -5.83 -12.73
N VAL A 77 5.19 -5.33 -12.85
CA VAL A 77 4.60 -4.40 -11.88
C VAL A 77 3.24 -4.93 -11.46
N TYR A 78 3.00 -4.96 -10.15
CA TYR A 78 1.74 -5.45 -9.59
C TYR A 78 1.09 -4.42 -8.67
N ASN A 79 -0.18 -4.17 -8.93
CA ASN A 79 -1.02 -3.31 -8.13
C ASN A 79 -1.80 -4.17 -7.13
N SER A 80 -1.37 -4.23 -5.86
CA SER A 80 -2.12 -4.94 -4.82
C SER A 80 -3.37 -4.18 -4.34
N ARG A 81 -3.59 -2.94 -4.80
CA ARG A 81 -4.69 -2.10 -4.32
C ARG A 81 -6.02 -2.57 -4.91
N ASN A 82 -7.10 -2.32 -4.17
CA ASN A 82 -8.43 -2.89 -4.43
C ASN A 82 -9.35 -1.96 -5.23
N ASP A 83 -9.09 -0.65 -5.18
CA ASP A 83 -9.93 0.41 -5.70
C ASP A 83 -9.16 1.49 -6.46
N ASP A 84 -7.83 1.46 -6.40
CA ASP A 84 -6.96 2.42 -7.08
C ASP A 84 -6.41 1.87 -8.39
N THR A 85 -6.31 2.75 -9.39
CA THR A 85 -5.57 2.46 -10.63
C THR A 85 -4.15 2.95 -10.54
N VAL A 86 -3.27 2.33 -11.31
CA VAL A 86 -1.87 2.73 -11.40
C VAL A 86 -1.54 3.11 -12.83
N LEU A 87 -0.95 4.28 -13.02
CA LEU A 87 -0.34 4.67 -14.27
C LEU A 87 1.18 4.48 -14.17
N LEU A 88 1.75 3.84 -15.19
CA LEU A 88 3.18 3.64 -15.35
C LEU A 88 3.65 4.38 -16.59
N ARG A 89 4.48 5.42 -16.41
CA ARG A 89 4.97 6.22 -17.53
C ARG A 89 5.98 5.43 -18.34
N VAL A 90 5.83 5.42 -19.66
CA VAL A 90 6.78 4.80 -20.58
C VAL A 90 7.80 5.84 -21.07
N GLY A 91 9.07 5.61 -20.77
CA GLY A 91 10.17 6.48 -21.16
C GLY A 91 10.00 7.92 -20.66
N SER A 92 10.25 8.90 -21.52
CA SER A 92 9.97 10.32 -21.23
C SER A 92 8.73 10.83 -21.97
N THR A 93 7.85 9.92 -22.41
CA THR A 93 6.68 10.26 -23.24
C THR A 93 5.50 10.71 -22.38
N ASN A 94 4.40 11.12 -23.03
CA ASN A 94 3.11 11.32 -22.36
C ASN A 94 2.25 10.03 -22.36
N ASN A 95 2.84 8.87 -22.61
CA ASN A 95 2.13 7.60 -22.62
C ASN A 95 2.31 6.89 -21.28
N ALA A 96 1.22 6.31 -20.80
CA ALA A 96 1.18 5.51 -19.59
C ALA A 96 0.54 4.17 -19.87
N ILE A 97 1.06 3.12 -19.24
CA ILE A 97 0.34 1.85 -19.08
C ILE A 97 -0.55 2.01 -17.85
N CYS A 98 -1.85 1.71 -18.00
CA CYS A 98 -2.78 1.71 -16.89
C CYS A 98 -2.99 0.28 -16.37
N LEU A 99 -2.83 0.13 -15.06
CA LEU A 99 -3.01 -1.12 -14.34
C LEU A 99 -4.25 -1.02 -13.46
N ASN A 100 -5.18 -1.96 -13.65
CA ASN A 100 -6.38 -2.07 -12.83
C ASN A 100 -6.02 -2.52 -11.40
N PRO A 101 -6.95 -2.35 -10.43
CA PRO A 101 -6.85 -2.98 -9.12
C PRO A 101 -6.56 -4.48 -9.22
N ASN A 102 -5.70 -4.99 -8.34
CA ASN A 102 -5.26 -6.39 -8.31
C ASN A 102 -4.65 -6.91 -9.63
N GLY A 103 -4.23 -6.01 -10.52
CA GLY A 103 -3.66 -6.33 -11.82
C GLY A 103 -2.13 -6.40 -11.79
N ALA A 104 -1.56 -7.20 -12.69
CA ALA A 104 -0.13 -7.20 -13.02
C ALA A 104 0.07 -6.83 -14.50
N VAL A 105 1.19 -6.17 -14.79
CA VAL A 105 1.69 -6.05 -16.16
C VAL A 105 3.09 -6.66 -16.22
N ASP A 106 3.28 -7.45 -17.28
CA ASP A 106 4.58 -7.94 -17.73
C ASP A 106 5.02 -7.06 -18.91
N ASN A 107 6.09 -6.30 -18.70
CA ASN A 107 6.59 -5.35 -19.66
C ASN A 107 7.54 -6.04 -20.63
N ASP A 108 7.34 -5.80 -21.92
CA ASP A 108 8.31 -6.19 -22.94
C ASP A 108 9.67 -5.51 -22.69
N ALA A 109 10.77 -6.16 -23.04
CA ALA A 109 12.12 -5.64 -22.85
C ALA A 109 12.37 -4.27 -23.53
N SER A 110 11.56 -3.90 -24.53
CA SER A 110 11.59 -2.58 -25.18
C SER A 110 10.89 -1.46 -24.38
N VAL A 111 10.12 -1.81 -23.35
CA VAL A 111 9.36 -0.87 -22.51
C VAL A 111 10.17 -0.54 -21.26
N THR A 112 10.56 0.72 -21.13
CA THR A 112 11.15 1.23 -19.89
C THR A 112 10.14 2.07 -19.11
N VAL A 113 9.62 1.55 -18.00
CA VAL A 113 8.82 2.34 -17.06
C VAL A 113 9.70 3.29 -16.26
N THR A 114 9.30 4.56 -16.13
CA THR A 114 10.14 5.62 -15.53
C THR A 114 9.48 6.38 -14.39
N ALA A 115 8.16 6.36 -14.31
CA ALA A 115 7.38 7.01 -13.27
C ALA A 115 6.12 6.22 -12.95
N ILE A 116 5.59 6.41 -11.75
CA ILE A 116 4.33 5.85 -11.28
C ILE A 116 3.40 6.94 -10.78
N ARG A 117 2.11 6.80 -11.04
CA ARG A 117 1.05 7.54 -10.34
C ARG A 117 -0.03 6.57 -9.93
N ILE A 118 -0.28 6.48 -8.63
CA ILE A 118 -1.44 5.78 -8.09
C ILE A 118 -2.59 6.78 -8.08
N ARG A 119 -3.75 6.41 -8.63
CA ARG A 119 -4.93 7.28 -8.73
C ARG A 119 -6.11 6.66 -8.00
N SER A 120 -6.71 7.44 -7.11
CA SER A 120 -7.97 7.10 -6.43
C SER A 120 -9.17 7.11 -7.38
N THR A 121 -9.06 7.85 -8.49
CA THR A 121 -10.10 7.92 -9.51
C THR A 121 -9.50 8.07 -10.91
N PRO A 122 -10.05 7.38 -11.95
CA PRO A 122 -11.13 6.40 -11.87
C PRO A 122 -10.68 5.08 -11.22
N ALA A 123 -11.63 4.33 -10.64
CA ALA A 123 -11.37 3.03 -9.99
C ALA A 123 -11.01 1.91 -10.99
N LYS A 124 -11.05 2.19 -12.30
CA LYS A 124 -10.68 1.28 -13.38
C LYS A 124 -10.05 2.03 -14.54
N CYS A 125 -9.14 1.37 -15.23
CA CYS A 125 -8.54 1.87 -16.45
C CYS A 125 -9.58 1.94 -17.58
N SER A 126 -9.52 3.02 -18.36
CA SER A 126 -10.35 3.16 -19.57
C SER A 126 -9.78 2.38 -20.76
N GLY A 127 -8.49 2.06 -20.69
CA GLY A 127 -7.76 1.22 -21.65
C GLY A 127 -6.41 0.80 -21.07
N ILE A 128 -5.69 -0.09 -21.77
CA ILE A 128 -4.33 -0.50 -21.36
C ILE A 128 -3.36 0.69 -21.45
N PHE A 129 -3.55 1.55 -22.45
CA PHE A 129 -2.76 2.76 -22.64
C PHE A 129 -3.60 3.99 -22.34
N GLU A 130 -3.06 4.88 -21.52
CA GLU A 130 -3.65 6.17 -21.17
C GLU A 130 -2.62 7.29 -21.31
N THR A 131 -3.08 8.53 -21.32
CA THR A 131 -2.21 9.71 -21.30
C THR A 131 -1.66 9.92 -19.89
N TRP A 132 -0.34 10.07 -19.79
CA TRP A 132 0.33 10.43 -18.54
C TRP A 132 -0.08 11.85 -18.09
N PRO A 133 -0.55 12.03 -16.84
CA PRO A 133 -1.01 13.32 -16.37
C PRO A 133 0.16 14.28 -16.11
N SER A 134 -0.03 15.54 -16.47
CA SER A 134 0.93 16.62 -16.26
C SER A 134 0.88 17.14 -14.82
N SER A 135 1.49 16.39 -13.88
CA SER A 135 1.65 16.70 -12.43
C SER A 135 0.34 16.78 -11.63
#